data_AF-A0A973BG27-F1
#
_entry.id   AF-A0A973BG27-F1
#
_cell.length_a   1.000
_cell.length_b   1.000
_cell.length_c   1.000
_cell.angle_alpha   90.00
_cell.angle_beta   90.00
_cell.angle_gamma   90.00
#
_symmetry.space_group_name_H-M   'P 1'
#
loop_
_entity.id
_entity.type
_entity.pdbx_description
1 polymer ?
#
loop_
_entity_poly.entity_id
_entity_poly.type
_entity_poly.pdbx_seq_one_letter_code
_entity_poly.pdbx_strand_id
1 'polypeptide(L)'
;MRAKNQFLRPAGMRMGAACIGILVAASPLSLASTIDRAHFKVDGVAIVWAADSTGTTPIVSDFVVGTGSGSTDLIGTDVHTVVTGSLDALDESFADGTGATLRIQNSPGSGNQTTRQGDRFTSSADVLNPFQIGNNTDVRTIRSDILSSFYVASNAAFNIDVVSSAIGDPADLNLIRLRMRMTQSGNDDGLAFGSAAQIPHSGNTNRSGVQWGGYRRLSTMTGGRDIFRGNRRTAASAGTIADQSVRFDLDYRWSTGNIDLSAGTFDVEAEVIYTVYIP
;
A
#
# COMPACT_ATOMS: atom_id res chain seq x y z
N MET A 1 130.44 -21.98 -19.17
CA MET A 1 130.87 -21.22 -17.98
C MET A 1 129.71 -20.38 -17.46
N ARG A 2 129.44 -20.47 -16.14
CA ARG A 2 128.73 -19.54 -15.21
C ARG A 2 128.33 -18.17 -15.80
N ALA A 3 127.19 -17.53 -15.49
CA ALA A 3 126.26 -17.53 -14.33
C ALA A 3 124.90 -16.89 -14.79
N LYS A 4 123.70 -17.38 -14.42
CA LYS A 4 122.86 -17.07 -13.21
C LYS A 4 122.65 -15.56 -12.99
N ASN A 5 121.47 -14.93 -12.78
CA ASN A 5 120.15 -15.27 -12.21
C ASN A 5 119.11 -14.24 -12.74
N GLN A 6 117.89 -14.61 -13.16
CA GLN A 6 116.61 -14.63 -12.42
C GLN A 6 116.22 -13.33 -11.66
N PHE A 7 115.00 -12.82 -11.88
CA PHE A 7 113.98 -12.33 -10.91
C PHE A 7 112.81 -11.69 -11.72
N LEU A 8 111.66 -12.38 -11.88
CA LEU A 8 110.40 -12.29 -11.10
C LEU A 8 109.48 -11.10 -11.46
N ARG A 9 108.30 -11.41 -12.02
CA ARG A 9 107.12 -10.54 -12.19
C ARG A 9 106.39 -10.34 -10.85
N PRO A 10 105.65 -9.24 -10.62
CA PRO A 10 104.17 -9.24 -10.81
C PRO A 10 103.62 -7.90 -11.37
N ALA A 11 102.63 -7.86 -12.27
CA ALA A 11 101.17 -7.92 -12.06
C ALA A 11 100.52 -6.70 -11.35
N GLY A 12 99.75 -5.91 -12.12
CA GLY A 12 98.40 -5.49 -11.73
C GLY A 12 98.13 -4.04 -11.32
N MET A 13 97.05 -3.49 -11.92
CA MET A 13 96.20 -2.36 -11.48
C MET A 13 96.79 -0.94 -11.54
N ARG A 14 96.06 0.16 -11.80
CA ARG A 14 94.67 0.51 -12.21
C ARG A 14 94.64 2.05 -12.41
N MET A 15 93.54 2.55 -12.99
CA MET A 15 93.00 3.94 -12.88
C MET A 15 93.74 5.06 -13.65
N GLY A 16 93.07 5.97 -14.36
CA GLY A 16 91.63 6.21 -14.43
C GLY A 16 91.24 7.16 -15.58
N ALA A 17 90.00 7.00 -16.03
CA ALA A 17 89.27 7.98 -16.80
C ALA A 17 87.90 8.11 -16.11
N ALA A 18 87.68 9.23 -15.43
CA ALA A 18 86.38 9.60 -14.88
C ALA A 18 85.66 10.49 -15.89
N CYS A 19 84.81 9.90 -16.72
CA CYS A 19 83.81 10.66 -17.47
C CYS A 19 82.57 10.83 -16.57
N ILE A 20 82.26 12.07 -16.22
CA ILE A 20 81.07 12.47 -15.48
C ILE A 20 79.85 12.25 -16.40
N GLY A 21 79.10 11.19 -16.15
CA GLY A 21 77.79 10.96 -16.78
C GLY A 21 76.73 11.79 -16.06
N ILE A 22 76.21 12.82 -16.71
CA ILE A 22 75.00 13.51 -16.28
C ILE A 22 73.81 12.57 -16.54
N LEU A 23 73.37 11.85 -15.51
CA LEU A 23 72.06 11.19 -15.50
C LEU A 23 71.00 12.26 -15.29
N VAL A 24 70.39 12.74 -16.39
CA VAL A 24 69.13 13.47 -16.32
C VAL A 24 68.06 12.45 -15.94
N ALA A 25 67.67 12.44 -14.67
CA ALA A 25 66.51 11.70 -14.19
C ALA A 25 65.25 12.33 -14.80
N ALA A 26 64.78 11.80 -15.93
CA ALA A 26 63.45 12.08 -16.43
C ALA A 26 62.44 11.39 -15.51
N SER A 27 61.99 12.09 -14.47
CA SER A 27 60.83 11.66 -13.68
C SER A 27 59.60 11.67 -14.60
N PRO A 28 58.83 10.58 -14.73
CA PRO A 28 57.57 10.64 -15.46
C PRO A 28 56.67 11.68 -14.80
N LEU A 29 55.97 12.48 -15.61
CA LEU A 29 54.89 13.32 -15.12
C LEU A 29 53.87 12.40 -14.43
N SER A 30 53.78 12.52 -13.11
CA SER A 30 52.69 11.95 -12.32
C SER A 30 51.40 12.65 -12.77
N LEU A 31 50.71 12.06 -13.74
CA LEU A 31 49.34 12.43 -14.08
C LEU A 31 48.43 11.86 -12.98
N ALA A 32 48.37 12.54 -11.86
CA ALA A 32 47.38 12.25 -10.83
C ALA A 32 46.00 12.66 -11.36
N SER A 33 45.17 11.69 -11.72
CA SER A 33 43.76 11.94 -12.01
C SER A 33 42.96 11.85 -10.71
N THR A 34 42.19 12.90 -10.42
CA THR A 34 41.16 12.84 -9.37
C THR A 34 39.88 12.43 -10.06
N ILE A 35 39.42 11.20 -9.82
CA ILE A 35 38.15 10.70 -10.36
C ILE A 35 37.09 10.94 -9.30
N ASP A 36 36.29 11.98 -9.49
CA ASP A 36 35.06 12.19 -8.71
C ASP A 36 33.95 11.27 -9.25
N ARG A 37 33.28 10.54 -8.36
CA ARG A 37 32.16 9.64 -8.69
C ARG A 37 31.02 9.94 -7.73
N ALA A 38 30.38 11.10 -7.91
CA ALA A 38 29.15 11.41 -7.21
C ALA A 38 28.12 10.29 -7.42
N HIS A 39 27.69 9.66 -6.34
CA HIS A 39 26.69 8.60 -6.35
C HIS A 39 25.46 9.07 -5.57
N PHE A 40 24.35 9.24 -6.29
CA PHE A 40 23.06 9.55 -5.69
C PHE A 40 22.23 8.26 -5.64
N LYS A 41 21.84 7.85 -4.44
CA LYS A 41 20.91 6.73 -4.24
C LYS A 41 19.56 7.33 -3.83
N VAL A 42 18.52 6.99 -4.57
CA VAL A 42 17.14 7.25 -4.15
C VAL A 42 16.67 5.95 -3.52
N ASP A 43 16.31 6.00 -2.24
CA ASP A 43 15.76 4.83 -1.56
C ASP A 43 14.33 4.53 -2.06
N GLY A 44 13.77 3.41 -1.61
CA GLY A 44 12.39 3.07 -1.94
C GLY A 44 11.45 4.16 -1.42
N VAL A 45 10.46 4.55 -2.21
CA VAL A 45 9.41 5.49 -1.83
C VAL A 45 8.08 4.90 -2.24
N ALA A 46 7.13 4.87 -1.31
CA ALA A 46 5.72 4.62 -1.56
C ALA A 46 4.94 5.87 -1.15
N ILE A 47 4.09 6.33 -2.05
CA ILE A 47 3.21 7.47 -1.87
C ILE A 47 1.80 6.90 -1.78
N VAL A 48 1.15 7.12 -0.65
CA VAL A 48 -0.27 6.84 -0.49
C VAL A 48 -1.01 8.15 -0.69
N TRP A 49 -2.01 8.12 -1.56
CA TRP A 49 -2.83 9.30 -1.77
C TRP A 49 -4.28 8.90 -1.83
N ALA A 50 -5.10 9.77 -1.26
CA ALA A 50 -6.51 9.57 -1.13
C ALA A 50 -7.30 10.89 -1.27
N ALA A 51 -8.53 10.99 -0.75
CA ALA A 51 -9.26 12.26 -0.75
C ALA A 51 -9.01 13.05 0.55
N ASP A 52 -9.34 14.34 0.53
CA ASP A 52 -9.45 15.13 1.76
C ASP A 52 -10.66 14.70 2.62
N SER A 53 -10.80 15.30 3.81
CA SER A 53 -11.92 15.04 4.73
C SER A 53 -13.29 15.41 4.17
N THR A 54 -13.36 16.09 3.01
CA THR A 54 -14.61 16.38 2.29
C THR A 54 -14.87 15.41 1.15
N GLY A 55 -13.95 14.46 0.92
CA GLY A 55 -14.09 13.32 0.01
C GLY A 55 -13.81 13.62 -1.46
N THR A 56 -13.71 14.88 -1.88
CA THR A 56 -13.83 15.22 -3.32
C THR A 56 -12.53 15.56 -4.03
N THR A 57 -11.46 15.94 -3.31
CA THR A 57 -10.19 16.34 -3.93
C THR A 57 -9.11 15.32 -3.66
N PRO A 58 -8.43 14.76 -4.69
CA PRO A 58 -7.25 13.92 -4.50
C PRO A 58 -6.11 14.69 -3.83
N ILE A 59 -5.65 14.20 -2.69
CA ILE A 59 -4.53 14.75 -1.93
C ILE A 59 -3.52 13.63 -1.66
N VAL A 60 -2.24 13.96 -1.80
CA VAL A 60 -1.18 13.07 -1.31
C VAL A 60 -1.22 13.06 0.21
N SER A 61 -1.51 11.90 0.77
CA SER A 61 -1.87 11.77 2.18
C SER A 61 -0.70 11.23 3.01
N ASP A 62 0.20 10.45 2.40
CA ASP A 62 1.35 9.88 3.09
C ASP A 62 2.55 9.68 2.13
N PHE A 63 3.76 9.86 2.66
CA PHE A 63 5.04 9.50 2.05
C PHE A 63 5.80 8.53 2.95
N VAL A 64 5.95 7.30 2.46
CA VAL A 64 6.75 6.26 3.11
C VAL A 64 8.08 6.13 2.37
N VAL A 65 9.19 6.36 3.08
CA VAL A 65 10.54 6.22 2.54
C VAL A 65 11.22 5.01 3.17
N GLY A 66 11.65 4.06 2.35
CA GLY A 66 12.50 2.97 2.76
C GLY A 66 13.84 3.52 3.25
N THR A 67 14.25 3.13 4.45
CA THR A 67 15.61 3.32 4.94
C THR A 67 16.24 1.92 4.99
N GLY A 68 17.57 1.79 4.92
CA GLY A 68 18.22 0.47 4.85
C GLY A 68 17.90 -0.53 5.98
N SER A 69 17.10 -0.14 6.98
CA SER A 69 16.64 -0.93 8.13
C SER A 69 15.11 -0.98 8.29
N GLY A 70 14.32 -0.47 7.34
CA GLY A 70 12.85 -0.45 7.42
C GLY A 70 12.23 0.66 6.58
N SER A 71 11.08 1.18 6.99
CA SER A 71 10.49 2.35 6.34
C SER A 71 10.14 3.43 7.36
N THR A 72 10.17 4.68 6.91
CA THR A 72 9.84 5.86 7.69
C THR A 72 8.68 6.55 7.01
N ASP A 73 7.57 6.64 7.72
CA ASP A 73 6.46 7.52 7.41
C ASP A 73 6.88 8.96 7.72
N LEU A 74 6.80 9.82 6.71
CA LEU A 74 7.16 11.24 6.80
C LEU A 74 5.97 12.15 7.15
N ILE A 75 4.74 11.65 7.03
CA ILE A 75 3.50 12.36 7.30
C ILE A 75 2.69 11.53 8.31
N GLY A 76 3.02 11.66 9.59
CA GLY A 76 2.37 10.92 10.69
C GLY A 76 0.93 11.36 11.03
N THR A 77 0.14 11.76 10.02
CA THR A 77 -1.30 12.03 10.14
C THR A 77 -2.08 11.01 9.34
N ASP A 78 -3.17 10.52 9.92
CA ASP A 78 -4.01 9.50 9.30
C ASP A 78 -4.65 9.97 7.98
N VAL A 79 -4.87 9.01 7.09
CA VAL A 79 -5.42 9.24 5.75
C VAL A 79 -6.91 8.86 5.71
N HIS A 80 -7.74 9.71 5.11
CA HIS A 80 -9.13 9.37 4.78
C HIS A 80 -9.24 8.82 3.36
N THR A 81 -10.14 7.87 3.15
CA THR A 81 -10.26 7.19 1.87
C THR A 81 -10.84 8.06 0.77
N VAL A 82 -10.52 7.76 -0.50
CA VAL A 82 -11.01 8.51 -1.65
C VAL A 82 -12.51 8.31 -1.83
N VAL A 83 -13.27 9.39 -1.91
CA VAL A 83 -14.70 9.34 -2.29
C VAL A 83 -14.84 9.78 -3.74
N THR A 84 -14.79 8.82 -4.65
CA THR A 84 -15.02 9.05 -6.08
C THR A 84 -16.08 8.09 -6.61
N GLY A 85 -17.04 8.57 -7.39
CA GLY A 85 -18.05 7.71 -8.03
C GLY A 85 -18.90 6.93 -7.04
N SER A 86 -18.81 5.60 -7.07
CA SER A 86 -19.61 4.69 -6.24
C SER A 86 -18.95 4.34 -4.89
N LEU A 87 -17.99 5.13 -4.44
CA LEU A 87 -17.31 4.94 -3.15
C LEU A 87 -18.05 5.73 -2.07
N ASP A 88 -18.09 5.16 -0.87
CA ASP A 88 -18.78 5.73 0.28
C ASP A 88 -17.81 6.59 1.10
N ALA A 89 -18.30 7.74 1.59
CA ALA A 89 -17.57 8.50 2.59
C ALA A 89 -17.51 7.70 3.90
N LEU A 90 -16.29 7.45 4.38
CA LEU A 90 -16.05 6.89 5.71
C LEU A 90 -15.94 8.06 6.70
N ASP A 91 -17.06 8.73 6.95
CA ASP A 91 -17.18 9.79 7.96
C ASP A 91 -17.92 9.25 9.21
N GLU A 92 -17.75 9.91 10.35
CA GLU A 92 -18.47 9.64 11.60
C GLU A 92 -19.98 9.95 11.48
N SER A 93 -20.41 10.61 10.39
CA SER A 93 -21.81 10.92 10.14
C SER A 93 -22.51 9.82 9.32
N PHE A 94 -23.40 9.06 9.98
CA PHE A 94 -24.33 8.15 9.31
C PHE A 94 -25.43 8.94 8.60
N ALA A 95 -25.12 9.47 7.42
CA ALA A 95 -26.11 10.12 6.59
C ALA A 95 -27.24 9.14 6.21
N ASP A 96 -28.45 9.67 6.03
CA ASP A 96 -29.56 8.91 5.48
C ASP A 96 -29.17 8.26 4.14
N GLY A 97 -29.55 7.00 3.95
CA GLY A 97 -29.09 6.21 2.81
C GLY A 97 -27.69 5.62 2.97
N THR A 98 -27.26 5.35 4.20
CA THR A 98 -26.09 4.50 4.49
C THR A 98 -26.50 3.27 5.30
N GLY A 99 -25.69 2.21 5.26
CA GLY A 99 -25.94 0.99 6.05
C GLY A 99 -26.77 -0.10 5.34
N ALA A 100 -27.45 -0.94 6.12
CA ALA A 100 -28.07 -2.15 5.58
C ALA A 100 -29.48 -1.94 5.04
N THR A 101 -29.80 -2.70 4.01
CA THR A 101 -31.19 -2.95 3.61
C THR A 101 -31.93 -3.72 4.71
N LEU A 102 -33.14 -3.31 5.04
CA LEU A 102 -34.08 -4.06 5.87
C LEU A 102 -34.88 -5.04 5.00
N ARG A 103 -35.11 -6.24 5.54
CA ARG A 103 -36.02 -7.22 4.95
C ARG A 103 -37.00 -7.72 6.00
N ILE A 104 -38.27 -7.74 5.62
CA ILE A 104 -39.37 -8.28 6.40
C ILE A 104 -39.90 -9.51 5.66
N GLN A 105 -39.98 -10.64 6.36
CA GLN A 105 -40.44 -11.90 5.82
C GLN A 105 -41.56 -12.48 6.66
N ASN A 106 -42.38 -13.34 6.03
CA ASN A 106 -43.42 -14.12 6.71
C ASN A 106 -44.40 -13.27 7.53
N SER A 107 -44.67 -12.03 7.10
CA SER A 107 -45.74 -11.21 7.67
C SER A 107 -47.10 -11.79 7.30
N PRO A 108 -48.00 -12.08 8.27
CA PRO A 108 -49.35 -12.52 7.96
C PRO A 108 -50.08 -11.55 7.02
N GLY A 109 -50.79 -12.09 6.03
CA GLY A 109 -51.63 -11.31 5.13
C GLY A 109 -50.89 -10.35 4.17
N SER A 110 -49.56 -10.39 4.12
CA SER A 110 -48.75 -9.55 3.22
C SER A 110 -47.58 -10.35 2.63
N GLY A 111 -47.04 -9.87 1.51
CA GLY A 111 -45.84 -10.45 0.90
C GLY A 111 -44.56 -10.05 1.63
N ASN A 112 -43.44 -10.70 1.29
CA ASN A 112 -42.13 -10.26 1.76
C ASN A 112 -41.86 -8.83 1.28
N GLN A 113 -41.28 -8.01 2.15
CA GLN A 113 -40.95 -6.62 1.85
C GLN A 113 -39.48 -6.35 2.11
N THR A 114 -38.94 -5.34 1.44
CA THR A 114 -37.57 -4.89 1.65
C THR A 114 -37.47 -3.41 1.34
N THR A 115 -36.56 -2.73 2.02
CA THR A 115 -36.22 -1.33 1.73
C THR A 115 -35.32 -1.21 0.50
N ARG A 116 -34.97 -2.31 -0.18
CA ARG A 116 -34.14 -2.26 -1.39
C ARG A 116 -34.91 -1.73 -2.59
N GLN A 117 -34.89 -0.42 -2.82
CA GLN A 117 -35.63 0.23 -3.91
C GLN A 117 -34.75 0.65 -5.09
N GLY A 118 -33.65 -0.08 -5.33
CA GLY A 118 -32.71 0.18 -6.42
C GLY A 118 -31.29 0.49 -5.93
N ASP A 119 -31.17 0.84 -4.66
CA ASP A 119 -29.96 1.02 -3.89
C ASP A 119 -29.62 -0.25 -3.05
N ARG A 120 -28.71 -0.11 -2.07
CA ARG A 120 -28.21 -1.20 -1.22
C ARG A 120 -28.41 -0.95 0.28
N PHE A 121 -29.03 0.16 0.64
CA PHE A 121 -29.15 0.64 2.02
C PHE A 121 -30.63 0.94 2.32
N THR A 122 -30.92 1.19 3.60
CA THR A 122 -32.23 1.73 3.99
C THR A 122 -32.11 3.26 4.04
N SER A 123 -33.10 3.96 3.52
CA SER A 123 -33.17 5.41 3.45
C SER A 123 -34.57 5.92 3.83
N SER A 124 -34.69 7.23 4.07
CA SER A 124 -35.97 7.89 4.32
C SER A 124 -36.92 7.87 3.12
N ALA A 125 -36.40 7.61 1.91
CA ALA A 125 -37.21 7.46 0.70
C ALA A 125 -37.89 6.08 0.61
N ASP A 126 -37.45 5.10 1.40
CA ASP A 126 -37.99 3.76 1.32
C ASP A 126 -39.39 3.64 1.89
N VAL A 127 -40.27 3.05 1.10
CA VAL A 127 -41.67 2.83 1.46
C VAL A 127 -41.91 1.34 1.66
N LEU A 128 -42.35 0.99 2.87
CA LEU A 128 -42.90 -0.33 3.18
C LEU A 128 -44.43 -0.25 3.17
N ASN A 129 -45.07 -1.27 2.59
CA ASN A 129 -46.51 -1.41 2.67
C ASN A 129 -46.90 -1.86 4.09
N PRO A 130 -48.09 -1.48 4.58
CA PRO A 130 -48.59 -2.01 5.85
C PRO A 130 -48.53 -3.54 5.89
N PHE A 131 -48.07 -4.08 7.02
CA PHE A 131 -47.98 -5.51 7.26
C PHE A 131 -48.34 -5.85 8.71
N GLN A 132 -48.77 -7.09 8.94
CA GLN A 132 -49.03 -7.59 10.28
C GLN A 132 -47.77 -8.25 10.84
N ILE A 133 -47.59 -8.16 12.16
CA ILE A 133 -46.57 -8.92 12.89
C ILE A 133 -47.26 -10.14 13.50
N GLY A 134 -46.74 -11.34 13.21
CA GLY A 134 -47.15 -12.60 13.82
C GLY A 134 -45.96 -13.41 14.30
N ASN A 135 -46.21 -14.57 14.90
CA ASN A 135 -45.18 -15.41 15.53
C ASN A 135 -44.04 -15.86 14.59
N ASN A 136 -44.27 -15.84 13.28
CA ASN A 136 -43.29 -16.24 12.28
C ASN A 136 -42.71 -15.06 11.50
N THR A 137 -43.18 -13.83 11.79
CA THR A 137 -42.66 -12.62 11.14
C THR A 137 -41.22 -12.42 11.53
N ASP A 138 -40.40 -12.19 10.51
CA ASP A 138 -38.97 -12.13 10.67
C ASP A 138 -38.45 -10.85 10.03
N VAL A 139 -37.74 -10.07 10.85
CA VAL A 139 -37.17 -8.78 10.48
C VAL A 139 -35.66 -8.92 10.59
N ARG A 140 -34.97 -8.71 9.47
CA ARG A 140 -33.52 -8.89 9.38
C ARG A 140 -32.89 -7.83 8.50
N THR A 141 -31.62 -7.53 8.77
CA THR A 141 -30.83 -6.80 7.79
C THR A 141 -30.40 -7.76 6.68
N ILE A 142 -30.48 -7.32 5.43
CA ILE A 142 -29.88 -7.99 4.29
C ILE A 142 -28.78 -7.09 3.72
N ARG A 143 -27.57 -7.66 3.64
CA ARG A 143 -26.37 -7.18 2.96
C ARG A 143 -26.22 -5.66 2.86
N SER A 144 -25.47 -5.08 3.79
CA SER A 144 -24.77 -3.80 3.58
C SER A 144 -23.40 -4.08 3.01
N ASP A 145 -23.06 -3.46 1.89
CA ASP A 145 -21.69 -3.43 1.37
C ASP A 145 -21.27 -1.94 1.37
N ILE A 146 -20.17 -1.60 2.05
CA ILE A 146 -19.53 -0.29 2.03
C ILE A 146 -18.26 -0.43 1.19
N LEU A 147 -18.10 0.44 0.20
CA LEU A 147 -16.97 0.43 -0.74
C LEU A 147 -16.10 1.65 -0.52
N SER A 148 -14.80 1.42 -0.37
CA SER A 148 -13.81 2.46 -0.16
C SER A 148 -12.54 2.15 -0.94
N SER A 149 -11.71 3.15 -1.21
CA SER A 149 -10.43 2.92 -1.87
C SER A 149 -9.36 3.95 -1.50
N PHE A 150 -8.12 3.58 -1.77
CA PHE A 150 -6.97 4.48 -1.76
C PHE A 150 -6.00 4.05 -2.87
N TYR A 151 -5.04 4.91 -3.20
CA TYR A 151 -4.08 4.63 -4.25
C TYR A 151 -2.66 4.59 -3.69
N VAL A 152 -1.83 3.75 -4.31
CA VAL A 152 -0.40 3.66 -3.98
C VAL A 152 0.42 3.82 -5.26
N ALA A 153 1.32 4.80 -5.26
CA ALA A 153 2.42 4.92 -6.23
C ALA A 153 3.73 4.57 -5.53
N SER A 154 4.47 3.58 -6.03
CA SER A 154 5.76 3.19 -5.45
C SER A 154 6.80 2.91 -6.51
N ASN A 155 8.05 3.25 -6.21
CA ASN A 155 9.24 2.87 -7.00
C ASN A 155 9.89 1.56 -6.50
N ALA A 156 9.40 0.99 -5.40
CA ALA A 156 9.91 -0.21 -4.73
C ALA A 156 8.79 -1.23 -4.44
N ALA A 157 9.16 -2.45 -4.05
CA ALA A 157 8.18 -3.38 -3.49
C ALA A 157 7.67 -2.85 -2.15
N PHE A 158 6.40 -3.12 -1.82
CA PHE A 158 5.78 -2.70 -0.58
C PHE A 158 4.75 -3.75 -0.16
N ASN A 159 4.38 -3.72 1.12
CA ASN A 159 3.31 -4.50 1.70
C ASN A 159 2.27 -3.58 2.35
N ILE A 160 1.12 -4.13 2.70
CA ILE A 160 0.08 -3.45 3.44
C ILE A 160 -0.34 -4.33 4.61
N ASP A 161 -0.21 -3.80 5.82
CA ASP A 161 -0.80 -4.39 7.02
C ASP A 161 -2.15 -3.74 7.31
N VAL A 162 -3.03 -4.48 7.97
CA VAL A 162 -4.33 -4.03 8.45
C VAL A 162 -4.48 -4.32 9.93
N VAL A 163 -4.96 -3.34 10.67
CA VAL A 163 -5.37 -3.45 12.08
C VAL A 163 -6.82 -3.01 12.19
N SER A 164 -7.59 -3.64 13.07
CA SER A 164 -8.97 -3.25 13.35
C SER A 164 -9.20 -3.05 14.85
N SER A 165 -10.03 -2.07 15.18
CA SER A 165 -10.48 -1.71 16.52
C SER A 165 -11.99 -1.53 16.52
N ALA A 166 -12.64 -1.91 17.63
CA ALA A 166 -14.03 -1.55 17.84
C ALA A 166 -14.09 -0.11 18.35
N ILE A 167 -15.05 0.68 17.85
CA ILE A 167 -15.34 2.03 18.38
C ILE A 167 -16.30 1.90 19.57
N GLY A 168 -17.30 1.01 19.45
CA GLY A 168 -18.27 0.68 20.50
C GLY A 168 -18.14 -0.76 20.99
N ASP A 169 -19.09 -1.61 20.62
CA ASP A 169 -19.15 -3.00 21.10
C ASP A 169 -18.08 -3.86 20.39
N PRO A 170 -17.15 -4.53 21.11
CA PRO A 170 -16.22 -5.48 20.51
C PRO A 170 -16.88 -6.60 19.69
N ALA A 171 -18.16 -6.90 19.93
CA ALA A 171 -18.93 -7.85 19.15
C ALA A 171 -19.11 -7.42 17.68
N ASP A 172 -19.08 -6.11 17.39
CA ASP A 172 -19.29 -5.55 16.05
C ASP A 172 -18.23 -6.02 15.04
N LEU A 173 -17.00 -6.23 15.53
CA LEU A 173 -15.90 -6.75 14.71
C LEU A 173 -16.19 -8.16 14.15
N ASN A 174 -17.10 -8.92 14.78
CA ASN A 174 -17.54 -10.21 14.26
C ASN A 174 -18.61 -10.09 13.17
N LEU A 175 -19.31 -8.96 13.15
CA LEU A 175 -20.38 -8.64 12.22
C LEU A 175 -19.82 -8.06 10.92
N ILE A 176 -18.77 -7.25 10.99
CA ILE A 176 -18.16 -6.65 9.80
C ILE A 176 -17.11 -7.58 9.19
N ARG A 177 -17.14 -7.70 7.86
CA ARG A 177 -16.13 -8.42 7.09
C ARG A 177 -15.47 -7.53 6.06
N LEU A 178 -14.16 -7.64 5.93
CA LEU A 178 -13.35 -6.92 4.95
C LEU A 178 -12.87 -7.85 3.84
N ARG A 179 -12.81 -7.32 2.63
CA ARG A 179 -12.04 -7.87 1.51
C ARG A 179 -11.29 -6.75 0.78
N MET A 180 -10.02 -6.98 0.48
CA MET A 180 -9.23 -6.11 -0.38
C MET A 180 -9.14 -6.67 -1.80
N ARG A 181 -9.11 -5.79 -2.80
CA ARG A 181 -8.76 -6.06 -4.20
C ARG A 181 -7.91 -4.92 -4.70
N MET A 182 -7.39 -5.04 -5.92
CA MET A 182 -6.70 -3.92 -6.55
C MET A 182 -7.10 -3.76 -8.02
N THR A 183 -6.96 -2.54 -8.51
CA THR A 183 -7.22 -2.18 -9.90
C THR A 183 -5.99 -1.45 -10.42
N GLN A 184 -5.38 -1.98 -11.50
CA GLN A 184 -4.12 -1.41 -12.03
C GLN A 184 -4.34 -0.04 -12.65
N SER A 185 -5.40 0.12 -13.43
CA SER A 185 -5.72 1.34 -14.15
C SER A 185 -7.22 1.48 -14.33
N GLY A 186 -7.68 2.72 -14.47
CA GLY A 186 -9.10 3.03 -14.56
C GLY A 186 -9.37 4.52 -14.60
N ASN A 187 -10.66 4.83 -14.46
CA ASN A 187 -11.15 6.19 -14.33
C ASN A 187 -12.21 6.22 -13.22
N ASP A 188 -11.97 7.06 -12.21
CA ASP A 188 -12.84 7.23 -11.06
C ASP A 188 -13.50 8.60 -11.09
N ASP A 189 -14.64 8.66 -11.76
CA ASP A 189 -15.45 9.88 -11.91
C ASP A 189 -14.67 11.10 -12.45
N GLY A 190 -13.80 10.85 -13.42
CA GLY A 190 -12.97 11.85 -14.07
C GLY A 190 -11.49 11.78 -13.67
N LEU A 191 -11.17 11.05 -12.60
CA LEU A 191 -9.79 10.79 -12.20
C LEU A 191 -9.22 9.56 -12.91
N ALA A 192 -8.50 9.78 -14.00
CA ALA A 192 -7.74 8.73 -14.66
C ALA A 192 -6.51 8.33 -13.82
N PHE A 193 -6.25 7.03 -13.69
CA PHE A 193 -5.09 6.51 -12.97
C PHE A 193 -4.49 5.29 -13.66
N GLY A 194 -3.24 5.00 -13.34
CA GLY A 194 -2.57 3.74 -13.69
C GLY A 194 -2.09 3.61 -15.14
N SER A 195 -2.10 4.70 -15.92
CA SER A 195 -1.66 4.68 -17.32
C SER A 195 -0.18 4.28 -17.50
N ALA A 196 0.65 4.53 -16.48
CA ALA A 196 2.06 4.19 -16.37
C ALA A 196 2.33 3.19 -15.21
N ALA A 197 1.31 2.50 -14.72
CA ALA A 197 1.40 1.57 -13.60
C ALA A 197 1.55 0.11 -14.05
N GLN A 198 2.07 -0.74 -13.16
CA GLN A 198 2.04 -2.19 -13.24
C GLN A 198 1.46 -2.76 -11.94
N ILE A 199 0.92 -3.98 -12.01
CA ILE A 199 0.47 -4.69 -10.81
C ILE A 199 1.68 -4.96 -9.89
N PRO A 200 1.62 -4.60 -8.59
CA PRO A 200 2.76 -4.68 -7.66
C PRO A 200 3.12 -6.10 -7.20
N HIS A 201 2.80 -7.14 -7.99
CA HIS A 201 3.27 -8.50 -7.74
C HIS A 201 3.57 -9.31 -9.01
N SER A 202 4.12 -10.51 -8.85
CA SER A 202 4.42 -11.44 -9.96
C SER A 202 3.23 -12.25 -10.52
N GLY A 203 2.14 -12.43 -9.78
CA GLY A 203 0.98 -13.23 -10.23
C GLY A 203 0.10 -12.60 -11.32
N ASN A 204 0.33 -11.33 -11.69
CA ASN A 204 -0.40 -10.52 -12.68
C ASN A 204 -1.95 -10.61 -12.69
N THR A 205 -2.61 -10.92 -11.56
CA THR A 205 -4.07 -10.81 -11.40
C THR A 205 -4.44 -9.75 -10.37
N ASN A 206 -5.65 -9.21 -10.40
CA ASN A 206 -6.15 -8.22 -9.44
C ASN A 206 -6.32 -8.71 -7.98
N ARG A 207 -5.94 -9.96 -7.69
CA ARG A 207 -6.03 -10.59 -6.35
C ARG A 207 -4.76 -11.28 -5.93
N SER A 208 -3.79 -11.42 -6.83
CA SER A 208 -2.50 -11.96 -6.44
C SER A 208 -1.86 -10.98 -5.45
N GLY A 209 -0.95 -11.42 -4.59
CA GLY A 209 -0.40 -10.59 -3.50
C GLY A 209 -1.37 -10.29 -2.35
N VAL A 210 -2.68 -10.19 -2.58
CA VAL A 210 -3.69 -10.11 -1.51
C VAL A 210 -3.68 -11.43 -0.73
N GLN A 211 -3.51 -11.36 0.59
CA GLN A 211 -3.28 -12.54 1.42
C GLN A 211 -4.54 -13.43 1.55
N TRP A 212 -5.74 -12.89 1.28
CA TRP A 212 -7.01 -13.62 1.42
C TRP A 212 -7.89 -13.47 0.19
N GLY A 213 -8.27 -14.59 -0.44
CA GLY A 213 -9.13 -14.60 -1.63
C GLY A 213 -10.60 -14.24 -1.40
N GLY A 214 -10.99 -13.90 -0.17
CA GLY A 214 -12.38 -13.67 0.23
C GLY A 214 -12.50 -12.78 1.47
N TYR A 215 -13.74 -12.64 1.93
CA TYR A 215 -14.04 -11.82 3.11
C TYR A 215 -13.50 -12.44 4.40
N ARG A 216 -12.91 -11.60 5.25
CA ARG A 216 -12.43 -11.94 6.58
C ARG A 216 -13.12 -11.07 7.62
N ARG A 217 -13.39 -11.61 8.81
CA ARG A 217 -14.00 -10.84 9.90
C ARG A 217 -12.98 -9.85 10.46
N LEU A 218 -13.42 -8.65 10.80
CA LEU A 218 -12.54 -7.67 11.43
C LEU A 218 -12.00 -8.16 12.77
N SER A 219 -12.74 -8.99 13.50
CA SER A 219 -12.29 -9.56 14.78
C SER A 219 -11.03 -10.42 14.65
N THR A 220 -10.65 -10.84 13.44
CA THR A 220 -9.42 -11.58 13.20
C THR A 220 -8.20 -10.69 12.97
N MET A 221 -8.36 -9.37 12.85
CA MET A 221 -7.32 -8.41 12.45
C MET A 221 -6.88 -7.47 13.59
N THR A 222 -7.38 -7.67 14.81
CA THR A 222 -7.10 -6.81 15.97
C THR A 222 -5.63 -6.77 16.39
N GLY A 223 -4.85 -7.79 16.05
CA GLY A 223 -3.41 -7.86 16.35
C GLY A 223 -2.49 -7.41 15.21
N GLY A 224 -3.04 -6.82 14.14
CA GLY A 224 -2.31 -6.54 12.91
C GLY A 224 -2.11 -7.78 12.05
N ARG A 225 -2.38 -7.65 10.76
CA ARG A 225 -2.12 -8.69 9.77
C ARG A 225 -1.75 -8.09 8.43
N ASP A 226 -0.86 -8.78 7.75
CA ASP A 226 -0.61 -8.54 6.34
C ASP A 226 -1.85 -8.86 5.50
N ILE A 227 -2.36 -7.86 4.78
CA ILE A 227 -3.48 -7.99 3.84
C ILE A 227 -2.99 -8.01 2.39
N PHE A 228 -1.82 -7.44 2.11
CA PHE A 228 -1.20 -7.43 0.78
C PHE A 228 0.32 -7.53 0.85
N ARG A 229 0.87 -8.48 0.09
CA ARG A 229 2.30 -8.61 -0.17
C ARG A 229 2.64 -8.29 -1.61
N GLY A 230 3.38 -7.20 -1.80
CA GLY A 230 3.97 -6.85 -3.06
C GLY A 230 5.37 -7.43 -3.21
N ASN A 231 5.77 -7.68 -4.45
CA ASN A 231 7.19 -7.97 -4.77
C ASN A 231 7.69 -7.11 -5.93
N ARG A 232 6.92 -6.10 -6.32
CA ARG A 232 7.23 -5.17 -7.40
C ARG A 232 6.71 -3.78 -7.04
N ARG A 233 7.34 -2.79 -7.65
CA ARG A 233 6.89 -1.40 -7.68
C ARG A 233 5.61 -1.23 -8.50
N THR A 234 4.85 -0.17 -8.27
CA THR A 234 3.72 0.18 -9.15
C THR A 234 4.18 0.99 -10.36
N ALA A 235 5.19 1.85 -10.24
CA ALA A 235 5.66 2.68 -11.35
C ALA A 235 6.33 1.84 -12.44
N ALA A 236 5.64 1.59 -13.57
CA ALA A 236 6.19 0.83 -14.69
C ALA A 236 7.09 1.70 -15.57
N SER A 237 6.62 2.92 -15.86
CA SER A 237 7.31 3.95 -16.64
C SER A 237 7.17 5.32 -15.98
N ALA A 238 7.84 6.33 -16.54
CA ALA A 238 7.66 7.72 -16.12
C ALA A 238 6.20 8.17 -16.35
N GLY A 239 5.69 9.00 -15.44
CA GLY A 239 4.32 9.52 -15.47
C GLY A 239 4.06 10.40 -14.26
N THR A 240 2.83 10.89 -14.13
CA THR A 240 2.37 11.54 -12.90
C THR A 240 2.21 10.51 -11.77
N ILE A 241 2.00 10.97 -10.53
CA ILE A 241 1.68 10.09 -9.40
C ILE A 241 0.44 9.24 -9.74
N ALA A 242 -0.62 9.86 -10.26
CA ALA A 242 -1.84 9.16 -10.66
C ALA A 242 -1.57 8.12 -11.76
N ASP A 243 -0.76 8.44 -12.77
CA ASP A 243 -0.37 7.50 -13.82
C ASP A 243 0.37 6.28 -13.28
N GLN A 244 1.20 6.47 -12.25
CA GLN A 244 2.03 5.42 -11.65
C GLN A 244 1.34 4.65 -10.53
N SER A 245 0.08 4.98 -10.22
CA SER A 245 -0.64 4.43 -9.08
C SER A 245 -1.46 3.20 -9.42
N VAL A 246 -1.58 2.31 -8.44
CA VAL A 246 -2.55 1.23 -8.41
C VAL A 246 -3.56 1.53 -7.31
N ARG A 247 -4.85 1.30 -7.60
CA ARG A 247 -5.94 1.48 -6.63
C ARG A 247 -6.11 0.20 -5.81
N PHE A 248 -6.27 0.35 -4.50
CA PHE A 248 -6.68 -0.72 -3.58
C PHE A 248 -8.13 -0.51 -3.20
N ASP A 249 -8.98 -1.45 -3.59
CA ASP A 249 -10.42 -1.47 -3.33
C ASP A 249 -10.69 -2.22 -2.02
N LEU A 250 -11.37 -1.57 -1.09
CA LEU A 250 -11.82 -2.09 0.19
C LEU A 250 -13.32 -2.32 0.14
N ASP A 251 -13.73 -3.54 0.42
CA ASP A 251 -15.12 -3.96 0.41
C ASP A 251 -15.45 -4.47 1.81
N TYR A 252 -16.17 -3.65 2.55
CA TYR A 252 -16.70 -3.97 3.86
C TYR A 252 -18.10 -4.51 3.70
N ARG A 253 -18.38 -5.60 4.38
CA ARG A 253 -19.68 -6.26 4.33
C ARG A 253 -20.16 -6.57 5.72
N TRP A 254 -21.36 -6.10 6.02
CA TRP A 254 -22.05 -6.52 7.23
C TRP A 254 -22.64 -7.93 7.04
N SER A 255 -22.27 -8.83 7.95
CA SER A 255 -22.87 -10.13 8.11
C SER A 255 -24.28 -10.01 8.68
N THR A 256 -25.25 -10.12 7.78
CA THR A 256 -26.68 -10.19 8.07
C THR A 256 -27.03 -11.10 9.25
N GLY A 257 -27.89 -10.62 10.13
CA GLY A 257 -28.48 -11.35 11.24
C GLY A 257 -29.94 -10.95 11.44
N ASN A 258 -30.66 -11.71 12.26
CA ASN A 258 -31.98 -11.30 12.73
C ASN A 258 -31.81 -10.03 13.58
N ILE A 259 -32.68 -9.05 13.37
CA ILE A 259 -32.70 -7.85 14.20
C ILE A 259 -33.57 -8.16 15.41
N ASP A 260 -33.01 -7.98 16.60
CA ASP A 260 -33.82 -7.92 17.81
C ASP A 260 -34.45 -6.52 17.91
N LEU A 261 -35.76 -6.42 17.70
CA LEU A 261 -36.47 -5.14 17.80
C LEU A 261 -36.43 -4.56 19.22
N SER A 262 -36.11 -5.35 20.24
CA SER A 262 -35.93 -4.86 21.61
C SER A 262 -34.62 -4.09 21.80
N ALA A 263 -33.66 -4.22 20.87
CA ALA A 263 -32.41 -3.45 20.89
C ALA A 263 -32.64 -1.96 20.57
N GLY A 264 -33.79 -1.58 20.01
CA GLY A 264 -34.06 -0.22 19.57
C GLY A 264 -33.17 0.16 18.39
N THR A 265 -32.48 1.30 18.51
CA THR A 265 -31.45 1.71 17.55
C THR A 265 -30.10 1.14 18.00
N PHE A 266 -29.36 0.54 17.07
CA PHE A 266 -28.01 0.06 17.31
C PHE A 266 -27.12 0.40 16.11
N ASP A 267 -25.89 0.76 16.41
CA ASP A 267 -24.86 1.08 15.43
C ASP A 267 -23.81 -0.03 15.44
N VAL A 268 -23.25 -0.35 14.27
CA VAL A 268 -22.22 -1.39 14.13
C VAL A 268 -20.99 -0.71 13.55
N GLU A 269 -19.98 -0.52 14.40
CA GLU A 269 -18.87 0.37 14.08
C GLU A 269 -17.52 -0.31 14.28
N ALA A 270 -16.59 0.02 13.38
CA ALA A 270 -15.21 -0.41 13.50
C ALA A 270 -14.29 0.62 12.87
N GLU A 271 -13.16 0.80 13.50
CA GLU A 271 -12.02 1.50 12.95
C GLU A 271 -11.10 0.48 12.28
N VAL A 272 -10.61 0.80 11.10
CA VAL A 272 -9.70 -0.07 10.33
C VAL A 272 -8.57 0.77 9.77
N ILE A 273 -7.37 0.45 10.20
CA ILE A 273 -6.14 1.16 9.85
C ILE A 273 -5.35 0.31 8.87
N TYR A 274 -4.91 0.94 7.77
CA TYR A 274 -4.04 0.33 6.77
C TYR A 274 -2.67 0.97 6.81
N THR A 275 -1.63 0.16 6.98
CA THR A 275 -0.24 0.65 7.01
C THR A 275 0.50 0.15 5.78
N VAL A 276 0.88 1.07 4.90
CA VAL A 276 1.74 0.78 3.75
C VAL A 276 3.19 0.88 4.18
N TYR A 277 4.01 -0.12 3.86
CA TYR A 277 5.43 -0.12 4.22
C TYR A 277 6.30 -0.79 3.17
N ILE A 278 7.57 -0.38 3.11
CA ILE A 278 8.59 -1.00 2.28
C ILE A 278 9.38 -1.97 3.18
N PRO A 279 9.33 -3.30 2.91
CA PRO A 279 9.96 -4.31 3.73
C PRO A 279 11.49 -4.35 3.61
#